data_AF-A0A842J0T5-F1
#
_entry.id   AF-A0A842J0T5-F1
#
_cell.length_a   1.000
_cell.length_b   1.000
_cell.length_c   1.000
_cell.angle_alpha   90.00
_cell.angle_beta   90.00
_cell.angle_gamma   90.00
#
_symmetry.space_group_name_H-M   'P 1'
#
loop_
_entity.id
_entity.type
_entity.pdbx_description
1 polymer ?
#
loop_
_entity_poly.entity_id
_entity_poly.type
_entity_poly.pdbx_seq_one_letter_code
_entity_poly.pdbx_strand_id
1 'polypeptide(L)' 'MRLDFKCLKCGSDKYIVKTAIIPEKSPGLKLEISNYYLKICLNCGHTEMYSAKIIDRDEELKPQY' A
#
# COMPACT_ATOMS: atom_id res chain seq x y z
N MET A 1 5.23 -8.26 7.00
CA MET A 1 5.78 -7.76 5.73
C MET A 1 7.29 -7.49 5.86
N ARG A 2 8.16 -8.28 5.23
CA ARG A 2 9.61 -7.97 5.13
C ARG A 2 9.84 -7.16 3.85
N LEU A 3 9.61 -5.85 3.90
CA LEU A 3 9.93 -4.94 2.80
C LEU A 3 11.41 -4.56 2.90
N ASP A 4 12.14 -4.63 1.79
CA ASP A 4 13.45 -3.99 1.72
C ASP A 4 13.24 -2.47 1.86
N PHE A 5 13.66 -1.89 2.99
CA PHE A 5 13.08 -0.66 3.57
C PHE A 5 13.57 0.67 2.96
N LYS A 6 14.06 0.67 1.71
CA LYS A 6 14.58 1.89 1.08
C LYS A 6 13.56 2.55 0.16
N CYS A 7 13.61 3.87 0.08
CA CYS A 7 12.81 4.65 -0.85
C CYS A 7 13.28 4.38 -2.28
N LEU A 8 12.37 3.93 -3.15
CA LEU A 8 12.67 3.63 -4.55
C LEU A 8 13.20 4.85 -5.33
N LYS A 9 12.86 6.07 -4.90
CA LYS A 9 13.26 7.32 -5.56
C LYS A 9 14.63 7.85 -5.11
N CYS A 10 14.94 7.81 -3.81
CA CYS A 10 16.14 8.48 -3.26
C CYS A 10 17.05 7.57 -2.42
N GLY A 11 16.70 6.29 -2.26
CA GLY A 11 17.48 5.32 -1.49
C GLY A 11 17.43 5.48 0.04
N SER A 12 16.80 6.54 0.56
CA SER A 12 16.63 6.76 2.01
C SER A 12 15.85 5.64 2.67
N ASP A 13 16.29 5.22 3.86
CA ASP A 13 15.64 4.25 4.73
C ASP A 13 14.65 4.88 5.73
N LYS A 14 14.66 6.22 5.87
CA LYS A 14 13.70 6.96 6.69
C LYS A 14 12.34 7.06 6.02
N TYR A 15 11.33 6.47 6.65
CA TYR A 15 9.93 6.54 6.21
C TYR A 15 8.96 6.62 7.40
N ILE A 16 7.72 7.01 7.11
CA ILE A 16 6.57 6.89 8.02
C ILE A 16 5.47 6.08 7.31
N VAL A 17 4.72 5.29 8.08
CA VAL A 17 3.53 4.59 7.57
C VAL A 17 2.28 5.24 8.14
N LYS A 18 1.30 5.50 7.28
CA LYS A 18 -0.04 5.98 7.66
C LYS A 18 -1.10 5.07 7.07
N THR A 19 -2.28 5.03 7.68
CA THR A 19 -3.44 4.34 7.12
C THR A 19 -4.38 5.37 6.48
N ALA A 20 -4.85 5.08 5.27
CA ALA A 20 -5.86 5.86 4.56
C ALA A 20 -7.07 4.99 4.25
N ILE A 21 -8.26 5.60 4.33
CA ILE A 21 -9.52 4.99 3.94
C ILE A 21 -9.90 5.58 2.59
N ILE A 22 -10.01 4.76 1.55
CA ILE A 22 -10.27 5.21 0.18
C ILE A 22 -11.50 4.47 -0.37
N PRO A 23 -12.49 5.19 -0.93
CA PRO A 23 -13.55 4.58 -1.69
C PRO A 23 -13.03 4.13 -3.06
N GLU A 24 -13.24 2.87 -3.38
CA GLU A 24 -12.87 2.22 -4.62
C GLU A 24 -14.12 1.89 -5.44
N LYS A 25 -13.95 1.86 -6.76
CA LYS A 25 -14.97 1.34 -7.67
C LYS A 25 -14.59 -0.09 -8.06
N SER A 26 -15.38 -1.05 -7.61
CA SER A 26 -15.30 -2.44 -8.08
C SER A 26 -15.99 -2.58 -9.45
N PRO A 27 -15.69 -3.63 -10.25
CA PRO A 27 -16.46 -3.95 -11.45
C PRO A 27 -17.96 -4.11 -11.14
N GLY A 28 -18.82 -3.46 -11.94
CA GLY A 28 -20.23 -3.24 -11.60
C GLY A 28 -20.44 -1.89 -10.90
N LEU A 29 -21.69 -1.46 -10.70
CA LEU A 29 -22.01 -0.16 -10.09
C LEU A 29 -21.77 -0.11 -8.55
N LYS A 30 -20.83 -0.91 -8.03
CA LYS A 30 -20.59 -1.05 -6.58
C LYS A 30 -19.37 -0.24 -6.13
N LEU A 31 -19.60 0.64 -5.16
CA LEU A 31 -18.56 1.35 -4.42
C LEU A 31 -18.18 0.52 -3.19
N GLU A 32 -16.89 0.31 -3.00
CA GLU A 32 -16.33 -0.32 -1.80
C GLU A 32 -15.47 0.68 -1.04
N ILE A 33 -15.39 0.54 0.28
CA ILE A 33 -14.47 1.34 1.11
C ILE A 33 -13.37 0.40 1.59
N SER A 34 -12.12 0.73 1.32
CA SER A 34 -10.98 -0.08 1.74
C SER A 34 -9.93 0.73 2.47
N ASN A 35 -9.14 0.01 3.26
CA ASN A 35 -7.98 0.54 3.96
C ASN A 35 -6.71 0.32 3.13
N TYR A 36 -5.84 1.33 3.16
CA TYR A 36 -4.55 1.33 2.50
C TYR A 36 -3.46 1.80 3.46
N TYR A 37 -2.30 1.17 3.37
CA TYR A 37 -1.08 1.64 4.02
C TYR A 37 -0.31 2.55 3.07
N LEU A 38 -0.03 3.77 3.51
CA LEU A 38 0.80 4.76 2.83
C LEU A 38 2.18 4.77 3.47
N LYS A 39 3.20 4.31 2.74
CA LYS A 39 4.61 4.45 3.13
C LYS A 39 5.16 5.71 2.50
N ILE A 40 5.51 6.69 3.33
CA ILE A 40 5.94 8.01 2.89
C ILE A 40 7.41 8.19 3.26
N CYS A 41 8.26 8.45 2.27
CA CYS A 41 9.67 8.76 2.50
C CYS A 41 9.82 10.13 3.17
N LEU A 42 10.50 10.16 4.32
CA LEU A 42 10.72 11.40 5.08
C LEU A 42 11.78 12.32 4.44
N ASN A 43 12.56 11.82 3.48
CA ASN A 43 13.58 12.62 2.79
C ASN A 43 13.04 13.35 1.55
N CYS A 44 12.26 12.66 0.70
CA CYS A 44 11.82 13.20 -0.59
C CYS A 44 10.30 13.20 -0.82
N GLY A 45 9.52 12.76 0.15
CA GLY A 45 8.05 12.73 0.08
C GLY A 45 7.45 11.67 -0.85
N HIS A 46 8.28 10.86 -1.52
CA HIS A 46 7.77 9.76 -2.35
C HIS A 46 6.90 8.82 -1.51
N THR A 47 5.70 8.55 -2.01
CA THR A 47 4.66 7.81 -1.29
C THR A 47 4.27 6.57 -2.07
N GLU A 48 4.37 5.42 -1.42
CA GLU A 48 3.92 4.12 -1.91
C GLU A 48 2.61 3.76 -1.21
N MET A 49 1.64 3.22 -1.94
CA MET A 49 0.32 2.83 -1.41
C MET A 49 0.12 1.33 -1.55
N TYR A 50 -0.21 0.67 -0.46
CA TYR A 50 -0.43 -0.78 -0.39
C TYR A 50 -1.83 -1.08 0.12
N SER A 51 -2.56 -1.98 -0.55
CA SER A 51 -3.88 -2.40 -0.10
C SER A 51 -3.77 -3.24 1.18
N ALA A 52 -4.37 -2.80 2.28
CA ALA A 52 -4.34 -3.55 3.54
C ALA A 52 -5.03 -4.92 3.38
N LYS A 53 -6.09 -4.99 2.56
CA LYS A 53 -6.79 -6.25 2.21
C LYS A 53 -5.84 -7.32 1.64
N ILE A 54 -4.77 -6.91 0.97
CA ILE A 54 -3.79 -7.79 0.33
C ILE A 54 -2.62 -8.08 1.27
N ILE A 55 -2.11 -7.04 1.94
CA ILE A 55 -0.94 -7.15 2.83
C ILE A 55 -1.24 -7.94 4.10
N ASP A 56 -2.45 -7.80 4.64
CA ASP A 56 -2.86 -8.44 5.89
C ASP A 56 -3.39 -9.87 5.68
N ARG A 57 -3.45 -10.35 4.43
CA ARG A 57 -3.74 -11.76 4.14
C ARG A 57 -2.47 -12.58 4.34
N ASP A 58 -2.50 -13.52 5.28
CA ASP A 58 -1.46 -14.53 5.51
C ASP A 58 -1.46 -15.66 4.45
N GLU A 59 -2.24 -15.53 3.37
CA GLU A 59 -2.32 -16.53 2.29
C GLU A 59 -1.46 -16.12 1.09
N GLU A 60 -0.73 -17.08 0.52
CA GLU A 60 -0.03 -16.91 -0.76
C GLU A 60 -1.03 -16.53 -1.86
N LEU A 61 -0.94 -15.28 -2.32
CA LEU A 61 -1.76 -14.78 -3.42
C LEU A 61 -1.38 -15.50 -4.70
N LYS A 62 -2.23 -16.43 -5.16
CA LYS A 62 -2.15 -16.99 -6.51
C LYS A 62 -2.76 -15.97 -7.49
N PRO A 63 -1.98 -15.34 -8.38
CA PRO A 63 -2.55 -14.44 -9.38
C PRO A 63 -3.52 -15.22 -10.27
N GLN A 64 -4.76 -14.76 -10.34
CA GLN A 64 -5.72 -15.24 -11.32
C GLN A 64 -5.54 -14.36 -12.56
N TYR A 65 -4.95 -14.94 -13.61
CA TYR A 65 -4.83 -14.35 -14.94
C TYR A 65 -6.11 -14.55 -15.74
#